data_AF-A0A9D6KZF9-F1
#
_entry.id   AF-A0A9D6KZF9-F1
#
_cell.length_a   1.000
_cell.length_b   1.000
_cell.length_c   1.000
_cell.angle_alpha   90.00
_cell.angle_beta   90.00
_cell.angle_gamma   90.00
#
_symmetry.space_group_name_H-M   'P 1'
#
loop_
_entity.id
_entity.type
_entity.pdbx_description
1 polymer ?
#
loop_
_entity_poly.entity_id
_entity_poly.type
_entity_poly.pdbx_seq_one_letter_code
_entity_poly.pdbx_strand_id
1 'polypeptide(L)'
;MRRLLAIVATLLLAQCATPGQDHRFRVGAEQDAMVFIGIAEATNNTSPVYTMLWRRIDPATGAFLPHSGDTAFEARTDEGGSIRISGTPGEFEYRRVPAGIYALDSVYALIPAGHVNYFAPGIIVGPDRPTFEVRAGEAVYLGIWQVTLNDTTAVTQLWRLDPRDGQTAAHTANQTIGPIVSRDTGSRAVQCTPHRLNTISQRQIC
;
A
#
# COMPACT_ATOMS: atom_id res chain seq x y z
N MET A 1 -37.47 41.61 16.40
CA MET A 1 -36.30 40.90 16.97
C MET A 1 -36.47 39.38 17.05
N ARG A 2 -37.62 38.84 17.49
CA ARG A 2 -37.86 37.38 17.59
C ARG A 2 -37.72 36.58 16.27
N ARG A 3 -38.09 37.17 15.12
CA ARG A 3 -37.98 36.52 13.80
C ARG A 3 -36.55 36.46 13.24
N LEU A 4 -35.71 37.45 13.57
CA LEU A 4 -34.29 37.47 13.19
C LEU A 4 -33.49 36.39 13.94
N LEU A 5 -33.79 36.20 15.23
CA LEU A 5 -33.20 35.13 16.05
C LEU A 5 -33.54 33.73 15.54
N ALA A 6 -34.77 33.52 15.03
CA ALA A 6 -35.18 32.24 14.47
C ALA A 6 -34.43 31.87 13.18
N ILE A 7 -34.16 32.86 12.30
CA ILE A 7 -33.44 32.66 11.04
C ILE A 7 -31.95 32.37 11.28
N VAL A 8 -31.34 33.03 12.26
CA VAL A 8 -29.94 32.78 12.64
C VAL A 8 -29.79 31.39 13.27
N ALA A 9 -30.76 30.95 14.09
CA ALA A 9 -30.75 29.62 14.68
C ALA A 9 -30.91 28.49 13.63
N THR A 10 -31.75 28.67 12.61
CA THR A 10 -31.87 27.68 11.52
C THR A 10 -30.65 27.65 10.61
N LEU A 11 -29.98 28.79 10.38
CA LEU A 11 -28.70 28.82 9.65
C LEU A 11 -27.56 28.14 10.41
N LEU A 12 -27.50 28.28 11.74
CA LEU A 12 -26.51 27.59 12.59
C LEU A 12 -26.76 26.07 12.64
N LEU A 13 -28.03 25.63 12.72
CA LEU A 13 -28.38 24.21 12.68
C LEU A 13 -28.14 23.57 11.31
N ALA A 14 -28.27 24.33 10.22
CA ALA A 14 -27.93 23.87 8.87
C ALA A 14 -26.42 23.65 8.67
N GLN A 15 -25.57 24.37 9.40
CA GLN A 15 -24.12 24.16 9.38
C GLN A 15 -23.71 22.88 10.13
N CYS A 16 -24.44 22.49 11.18
CA CYS A 16 -24.23 21.22 11.88
C CYS A 16 -24.78 20.00 11.13
N ALA A 17 -25.60 20.22 10.09
CA ALA A 17 -26.10 19.19 9.18
C ALA A 17 -25.35 19.20 7.84
N THR A 18 -24.09 19.63 7.82
CA THR A 18 -23.24 19.28 6.67
C THR A 18 -23.14 17.75 6.66
N PRO A 19 -23.57 17.07 5.57
CA PRO A 19 -23.28 15.65 5.42
C PRO A 19 -21.77 15.48 5.66
N GLY A 20 -21.39 14.56 6.55
CA GLY A 20 -19.99 14.33 6.92
C GLY A 20 -19.13 14.37 5.67
N GLN A 21 -18.08 15.20 5.69
CA GLN A 21 -17.22 15.41 4.53
C GLN A 21 -16.81 14.05 3.99
N ASP A 22 -17.17 13.79 2.74
CA ASP A 22 -16.86 12.52 2.09
C ASP A 22 -15.35 12.40 1.96
N HIS A 23 -14.75 11.62 2.87
CA HIS A 23 -13.31 11.44 2.99
C HIS A 23 -12.74 10.49 1.93
N ARG A 24 -13.52 9.98 0.98
CA ARG A 24 -13.01 9.14 -0.10
C ARG A 24 -12.09 9.93 -1.02
N PHE A 25 -11.06 9.27 -1.52
CA PHE A 25 -10.09 9.84 -2.45
C PHE A 25 -10.75 10.16 -3.79
N ARG A 26 -10.66 11.41 -4.24
CA ARG A 26 -11.23 11.86 -5.52
C ARG A 26 -10.18 11.84 -6.62
N VAL A 27 -10.32 10.90 -7.55
CA VAL A 27 -9.40 10.77 -8.68
C VAL A 27 -9.39 12.07 -9.49
N GLY A 28 -8.19 12.61 -9.71
CA GLY A 28 -7.94 13.86 -10.42
C GLY A 28 -8.03 15.14 -9.58
N ALA A 29 -8.40 15.07 -8.30
CA ALA A 29 -8.57 16.25 -7.44
C ALA A 29 -7.62 16.28 -6.22
N GLU A 30 -7.07 15.14 -5.83
CA GLU A 30 -6.20 15.00 -4.66
C GLU A 30 -4.74 15.35 -4.98
N GLN A 31 -3.98 15.83 -3.99
CA GLN A 31 -2.54 16.09 -4.13
C GLN A 31 -1.69 14.82 -4.03
N ASP A 32 -2.22 13.82 -3.33
CA ASP A 32 -1.64 12.48 -3.24
C ASP A 32 -2.17 11.59 -4.36
N ALA A 33 -1.56 10.41 -4.49
CA ALA A 33 -2.08 9.29 -5.25
C ALA A 33 -2.69 8.25 -4.31
N MET A 34 -3.60 7.43 -4.83
CA MET A 34 -4.11 6.23 -4.16
C MET A 34 -3.50 5.00 -4.82
N VAL A 35 -2.91 4.11 -4.04
CA VAL A 35 -2.32 2.85 -4.51
C VAL A 35 -3.09 1.69 -3.92
N PHE A 36 -3.45 0.72 -4.75
CA PHE A 36 -3.99 -0.59 -4.36
C PHE A 36 -3.02 -1.70 -4.77
N ILE A 37 -2.88 -2.72 -3.93
CA ILE A 37 -2.08 -3.91 -4.22
C ILE A 37 -2.73 -5.13 -3.57
N GLY A 38 -2.68 -6.27 -4.27
CA GLY A 38 -3.03 -7.56 -3.69
C GLY A 38 -1.77 -8.31 -3.25
N ILE A 39 -1.83 -9.02 -2.13
CA ILE A 39 -0.78 -9.92 -1.64
C ILE A 39 -1.38 -11.31 -1.48
N ALA A 40 -0.88 -12.28 -2.24
CA ALA A 40 -1.30 -13.67 -2.17
C ALA A 40 -0.20 -14.54 -1.57
N GLU A 41 -0.59 -15.43 -0.68
CA GLU A 41 0.29 -16.47 -0.14
C GLU A 41 0.45 -17.62 -1.16
N ALA A 42 1.67 -18.14 -1.31
CA ALA A 42 1.90 -19.39 -2.03
C ALA A 42 1.30 -20.59 -1.27
N THR A 43 0.71 -21.54 -2.00
CA THR A 43 -0.14 -22.63 -1.47
C THR A 43 0.52 -23.61 -0.49
N ASN A 44 1.81 -23.45 -0.17
CA ASN A 44 2.61 -24.34 0.66
C ASN A 44 3.02 -23.77 2.03
N ASN A 45 2.54 -22.57 2.41
CA ASN A 45 2.95 -21.90 3.65
C ASN A 45 1.86 -21.90 4.74
N THR A 46 2.31 -21.95 6.00
CA THR A 46 1.50 -21.88 7.21
C THR A 46 1.34 -20.44 7.68
N SER A 47 0.23 -19.78 7.30
CA SER A 47 -0.28 -18.49 7.84
C SER A 47 0.75 -17.45 8.33
N PRO A 48 1.79 -17.09 7.57
CA PRO A 48 2.64 -15.98 7.93
C PRO A 48 1.98 -14.65 7.55
N VAL A 49 2.31 -13.61 8.31
CA VAL A 49 1.96 -12.24 7.98
C VAL A 49 3.02 -11.68 7.05
N TYR A 50 2.64 -11.38 5.81
CA TYR A 50 3.54 -10.81 4.82
C TYR A 50 3.51 -9.28 4.87
N THR A 51 4.65 -8.66 4.59
CA THR A 51 4.77 -7.22 4.40
C THR A 51 5.59 -6.94 3.15
N MET A 52 5.06 -6.16 2.22
CA MET A 52 5.78 -5.61 1.09
C MET A 52 6.04 -4.13 1.33
N LEU A 53 7.31 -3.75 1.50
CA LEU A 53 7.73 -2.38 1.70
C LEU A 53 8.17 -1.78 0.38
N TRP A 54 7.38 -0.82 -0.11
CA TRP A 54 7.72 0.06 -1.22
C TRP A 54 8.21 1.38 -0.66
N ARG A 55 9.33 1.89 -1.17
CA ARG A 55 9.85 3.20 -0.76
C ARG A 55 10.09 4.10 -1.95
N ARG A 56 9.83 5.38 -1.73
CA ARG A 56 10.05 6.42 -2.72
C ARG A 56 11.55 6.57 -2.98
N ILE A 57 11.89 6.75 -4.25
CA ILE A 57 13.25 7.00 -4.72
C ILE A 57 13.42 8.50 -4.94
N ASP A 58 14.58 9.03 -4.55
CA ASP A 58 15.02 10.37 -4.91
C ASP A 58 15.32 10.41 -6.42
N PRO A 59 14.61 11.22 -7.22
CA PRO A 59 14.85 11.31 -8.66
C PRO A 59 16.26 11.84 -9.01
N ALA A 60 16.91 12.59 -8.12
CA ALA A 60 18.24 13.17 -8.37
C ALA A 60 19.36 12.15 -8.14
N THR A 61 19.28 11.38 -7.05
CA THR A 61 20.34 10.43 -6.67
C THR A 61 20.04 8.99 -7.08
N GLY A 62 18.78 8.65 -7.35
CA GLY A 62 18.33 7.27 -7.58
C GLY A 62 18.36 6.40 -6.32
N ALA A 63 18.60 6.98 -5.14
CA ALA A 63 18.62 6.27 -3.86
C ALA A 63 17.22 6.27 -3.21
N PHE A 64 16.99 5.33 -2.29
CA PHE A 64 15.80 5.36 -1.46
C PHE A 64 15.79 6.60 -0.55
N LEU A 65 14.62 7.23 -0.44
CA LEU A 65 14.39 8.23 0.60
C LEU A 65 14.31 7.55 1.98
N PRO A 66 14.57 8.30 3.08
CA PRO A 66 14.47 7.76 4.44
C PRO A 66 13.11 7.11 4.68
N HIS A 67 13.07 5.96 5.38
CA HIS A 67 11.82 5.30 5.73
C HIS A 67 10.98 6.19 6.65
N SER A 68 9.85 6.68 6.16
CA SER A 68 8.89 7.49 6.90
C SER A 68 7.47 7.26 6.36
N GLY A 69 6.45 7.77 7.07
CA GLY A 69 5.05 7.61 6.65
C GLY A 69 4.72 8.20 5.28
N ASP A 70 5.50 9.19 4.82
CA ASP A 70 5.28 9.92 3.55
C ASP A 70 6.13 9.38 2.40
N THR A 71 7.11 8.54 2.70
CA THR A 71 8.06 7.99 1.71
C THR A 71 7.94 6.48 1.58
N ALA A 72 7.12 5.84 2.42
CA ALA A 72 6.94 4.40 2.45
C ALA A 72 5.48 3.98 2.29
N PHE A 73 5.28 2.94 1.50
CA PHE A 73 4.03 2.20 1.40
C PHE A 73 4.28 0.75 1.83
N GLU A 74 3.71 0.38 2.97
CA GLU A 74 3.77 -0.99 3.49
C GLU A 74 2.41 -1.65 3.27
N ALA A 75 2.38 -2.60 2.35
CA ALA A 75 1.22 -3.45 2.17
C ALA A 75 1.41 -4.72 3.02
N ARG A 76 0.44 -5.02 3.88
CA ARG A 76 0.52 -6.11 4.85
C ARG A 76 -0.71 -7.02 4.75
N THR A 77 -0.53 -8.31 5.01
CA THR A 77 -1.64 -9.23 5.19
C THR A 77 -2.05 -9.28 6.66
N ASP A 78 -3.29 -9.72 6.92
CA ASP A 78 -3.85 -9.94 8.26
C ASP A 78 -3.83 -8.70 9.18
N GLU A 79 -3.86 -7.50 8.59
CA GLU A 79 -4.03 -6.23 9.30
C GLU A 79 -5.50 -5.82 9.30
N GLY A 80 -5.97 -5.11 10.33
CA GLY A 80 -7.38 -4.70 10.45
C GLY A 80 -7.91 -3.79 9.33
N GLY A 81 -7.05 -3.37 8.40
CA GLY A 81 -7.37 -2.59 7.20
C GLY A 81 -7.36 -3.38 5.88
N SER A 82 -6.92 -4.65 5.88
CA SER A 82 -6.82 -5.46 4.66
C SER A 82 -8.20 -5.93 4.19
N ILE A 83 -8.34 -6.12 2.87
CA ILE A 83 -9.60 -6.49 2.23
C ILE A 83 -9.47 -7.88 1.63
N ARG A 84 -10.30 -8.81 2.10
CA ARG A 84 -10.48 -10.13 1.48
C ARG A 84 -11.72 -10.12 0.59
N ILE A 85 -11.54 -10.48 -0.68
CA ILE A 85 -12.61 -10.48 -1.68
C ILE A 85 -12.92 -11.94 -2.06
N SER A 86 -14.18 -12.34 -1.93
CA SER A 86 -14.60 -13.71 -2.28
C SER A 86 -14.25 -14.04 -3.73
N GLY A 87 -13.64 -15.21 -3.95
CA GLY A 87 -13.22 -15.67 -5.28
C GLY A 87 -12.00 -14.97 -5.88
N THR A 88 -11.44 -13.97 -5.19
CA THR A 88 -10.19 -13.30 -5.58
C THR A 88 -9.08 -13.75 -4.62
N PRO A 89 -7.94 -14.23 -5.12
CA PRO A 89 -6.90 -14.75 -4.26
C PRO A 89 -6.11 -13.60 -3.59
N GLY A 90 -5.67 -13.86 -2.36
CA GLY A 90 -4.91 -12.90 -1.57
C GLY A 90 -5.74 -11.87 -0.82
N GLU A 91 -5.03 -10.92 -0.21
CA GLU A 91 -5.57 -9.79 0.53
C GLU A 91 -5.16 -8.49 -0.14
N PHE A 92 -6.07 -7.53 -0.16
CA PHE A 92 -5.85 -6.24 -0.78
C PHE A 92 -5.60 -5.18 0.27
N GLU A 93 -4.59 -4.37 0.01
CA GLU A 93 -4.26 -3.19 0.80
C GLU A 93 -4.30 -1.97 -0.09
N TYR A 94 -4.60 -0.83 0.53
CA TYR A 94 -4.61 0.45 -0.17
C TYR A 94 -4.06 1.56 0.71
N ARG A 95 -3.44 2.55 0.08
CA ARG A 95 -2.86 3.69 0.80
C ARG A 95 -2.80 4.92 -0.08
N ARG A 96 -2.99 6.08 0.55
CA ARG A 96 -2.60 7.36 -0.02
C ARG A 96 -1.10 7.53 0.10
N VAL A 97 -0.45 7.90 -0.99
CA VAL A 97 0.99 8.13 -1.04
C VAL A 97 1.27 9.43 -1.81
N PRO A 98 2.28 10.22 -1.43
CA PRO A 98 2.70 11.35 -2.24
C PRO A 98 3.10 10.92 -3.66
N ALA A 99 2.87 11.78 -4.64
CA ALA A 99 3.30 11.54 -6.01
C ALA A 99 4.81 11.29 -6.10
N GLY A 100 5.23 10.35 -6.94
CA GLY A 100 6.65 10.00 -7.08
C GLY A 100 6.87 8.60 -7.65
N ILE A 101 8.13 8.20 -7.65
CA ILE A 101 8.58 6.87 -8.10
C ILE A 101 8.91 6.05 -6.86
N TYR A 102 8.33 4.86 -6.76
CA TYR A 102 8.52 3.93 -5.66
C TYR A 102 9.20 2.67 -6.19
N ALA A 103 10.19 2.16 -5.46
CA ALA A 103 10.77 0.83 -5.67
C ALA A 103 10.38 -0.11 -4.53
N LEU A 104 10.25 -1.38 -4.85
CA LEU A 104 10.16 -2.43 -3.85
C LEU A 104 11.51 -2.55 -3.13
N ASP A 105 11.52 -2.17 -1.86
CA ASP A 105 12.71 -2.16 -1.02
C ASP A 105 12.95 -3.55 -0.42
N SER A 106 11.91 -4.11 0.17
CA SER A 106 12.01 -5.36 0.91
C SER A 106 10.66 -6.04 1.06
N VAL A 107 10.69 -7.37 1.15
CA VAL A 107 9.55 -8.18 1.54
C VAL A 107 9.89 -8.90 2.83
N TYR A 108 8.90 -9.10 3.69
CA TYR A 108 9.07 -9.79 4.96
C TYR A 108 7.96 -10.78 5.15
N ALA A 109 8.27 -11.88 5.82
CA ALA A 109 7.28 -12.75 6.41
C ALA A 109 7.53 -12.83 7.92
N LEU A 110 6.48 -12.58 8.68
CA LEU A 110 6.40 -12.83 10.10
C LEU A 110 5.71 -14.18 10.28
N ILE A 111 6.42 -15.15 10.85
CA ILE A 111 5.91 -16.51 11.07
C ILE A 111 5.64 -16.67 12.57
N PRO A 112 4.36 -16.68 13.00
CA PRO A 112 4.01 -16.92 14.39
C PRO A 112 4.30 -18.39 14.75
N ALA A 113 5.08 -18.63 15.81
CA ALA A 113 5.44 -19.96 16.28
C ALA A 113 5.26 -20.05 17.81
N GLY A 114 4.02 -20.24 18.24
CA GLY A 114 3.65 -20.27 19.66
C GLY A 114 3.89 -18.90 20.30
N HIS A 115 4.89 -18.81 21.20
CA HIS A 115 5.26 -17.58 21.90
C HIS A 115 6.42 -16.81 21.25
N VAL A 116 6.92 -17.30 20.11
CA VAL A 116 8.05 -16.69 19.39
C VAL A 116 7.62 -16.32 17.99
N ASN A 117 8.11 -15.19 17.51
CA ASN A 117 7.91 -14.72 16.15
C ASN A 117 9.22 -14.83 15.38
N TYR A 118 9.20 -15.54 14.25
CA TYR A 118 10.34 -15.62 13.34
C TYR A 118 10.16 -14.61 12.20
N PHE A 119 11.22 -13.87 11.89
CA PHE A 119 11.27 -12.96 10.76
C PHE A 119 12.09 -13.59 9.64
N ALA A 120 11.46 -13.79 8.48
CA ALA A 120 12.12 -14.18 7.25
C ALA A 120 12.32 -12.93 6.38
N PRO A 121 13.54 -12.34 6.32
CA PRO A 121 13.81 -11.20 5.47
C PRO A 121 13.86 -11.63 4.00
N GLY A 122 13.24 -10.83 3.15
CA GLY A 122 13.25 -10.95 1.71
C GLY A 122 13.89 -9.72 1.09
N ILE A 123 15.19 -9.54 1.29
CA ILE A 123 15.93 -8.46 0.62
C ILE A 123 15.96 -8.81 -0.87
N ILE A 124 15.60 -7.85 -1.71
CA ILE A 124 15.75 -7.98 -3.16
C ILE A 124 17.23 -7.78 -3.48
N VAL A 125 17.92 -8.87 -3.80
CA VAL A 125 19.39 -8.92 -3.95
C VAL A 125 19.87 -8.51 -5.36
N GLY A 126 18.97 -8.42 -6.33
CA GLY A 126 19.29 -7.92 -7.68
C GLY A 126 19.39 -6.39 -7.74
N PRO A 127 20.19 -5.82 -8.67
CA PRO A 127 20.22 -4.37 -8.86
C PRO A 127 18.85 -3.82 -9.28
N ASP A 128 18.13 -4.63 -10.04
CA ASP A 128 16.84 -4.34 -10.64
C ASP A 128 15.71 -4.60 -9.66
N ARG A 129 14.95 -3.54 -9.37
CA ARG A 129 13.80 -3.58 -8.46
C ARG A 129 12.52 -3.28 -9.20
N PRO A 130 11.42 -4.00 -8.88
CA PRO A 130 10.09 -3.57 -9.27
C PRO A 130 9.86 -2.12 -8.86
N THR A 131 9.39 -1.31 -9.80
CA THR A 131 9.14 0.12 -9.61
C THR A 131 7.80 0.52 -10.20
N PHE A 132 7.15 1.48 -9.56
CA PHE A 132 5.97 2.13 -10.11
C PHE A 132 6.08 3.64 -9.92
N GLU A 133 5.42 4.38 -10.82
CA GLU A 133 5.28 5.84 -10.72
C GLU A 133 3.80 6.16 -10.52
N VAL A 134 3.54 7.10 -9.63
CA VAL A 134 2.22 7.68 -9.41
C VAL A 134 2.28 9.19 -9.44
N ARG A 135 1.26 9.80 -10.06
CA ARG A 135 1.08 11.25 -10.10
C ARG A 135 -0.02 11.68 -9.12
N ALA A 136 -0.01 12.96 -8.77
CA ALA A 136 -1.07 13.55 -7.95
C ALA A 136 -2.44 13.28 -8.58
N GLY A 137 -3.40 12.85 -7.75
CA GLY A 137 -4.75 12.53 -8.16
C GLY A 137 -4.92 11.19 -8.88
N GLU A 138 -3.85 10.41 -9.11
CA GLU A 138 -3.99 9.08 -9.70
C GLU A 138 -4.47 8.05 -8.66
N ALA A 139 -5.35 7.13 -9.09
CA ALA A 139 -5.63 5.89 -8.37
C ALA A 139 -5.11 4.72 -9.20
N VAL A 140 -4.14 3.96 -8.67
CA VAL A 140 -3.48 2.86 -9.39
C VAL A 140 -3.62 1.53 -8.67
N TYR A 141 -3.64 0.46 -9.46
CA TYR A 141 -3.61 -0.92 -8.99
C TYR A 141 -2.35 -1.62 -9.48
N LEU A 142 -1.56 -2.19 -8.56
CA LEU A 142 -0.25 -2.78 -8.83
C LEU A 142 -0.29 -4.29 -9.11
N GLY A 143 -1.49 -4.89 -9.20
CA GLY A 143 -1.63 -6.34 -9.34
C GLY A 143 -1.67 -7.09 -8.02
N ILE A 144 -1.81 -8.41 -8.12
CA ILE A 144 -1.65 -9.38 -7.03
C ILE A 144 -0.23 -9.90 -7.08
N TRP A 145 0.49 -9.68 -5.99
CA TRP A 145 1.85 -10.14 -5.77
C TRP A 145 1.82 -11.42 -4.96
N GLN A 146 2.40 -12.48 -5.49
CA GLN A 146 2.58 -13.70 -4.72
C GLN A 146 3.81 -13.53 -3.84
N VAL A 147 3.70 -13.95 -2.58
CA VAL A 147 4.83 -14.06 -1.64
C VAL A 147 4.95 -15.52 -1.20
N THR A 148 6.18 -16.02 -1.23
CA THR A 148 6.54 -17.37 -0.83
C THR A 148 7.73 -17.34 0.15
N LEU A 149 7.89 -18.42 0.90
CA LEU A 149 9.05 -18.65 1.76
C LEU A 149 9.95 -19.67 1.07
N ASN A 150 11.17 -19.25 0.77
CA ASN A 150 12.24 -20.15 0.36
C ASN A 150 13.21 -20.29 1.53
N ASP A 151 13.10 -21.41 2.25
CA ASP A 151 13.74 -21.66 3.54
C ASP A 151 13.41 -20.56 4.58
N THR A 152 14.32 -19.60 4.74
CA THR A 152 14.21 -18.49 5.70
C THR A 152 14.11 -17.12 5.01
N THR A 153 13.90 -17.10 3.69
CA THR A 153 13.85 -15.89 2.88
C THR A 153 12.47 -15.71 2.26
N ALA A 154 11.89 -14.52 2.42
CA ALA A 154 10.67 -14.16 1.72
C ALA A 154 11.00 -13.76 0.27
N VAL A 155 10.32 -14.37 -0.71
CA VAL A 155 10.49 -14.08 -2.14
C VAL A 155 9.16 -13.66 -2.71
N THR A 156 9.15 -12.66 -3.60
CA THR A 156 7.93 -12.18 -4.24
C THR A 156 8.05 -12.06 -5.74
N GLN A 157 6.92 -12.16 -6.41
CA GLN A 157 6.76 -11.90 -7.83
C GLN A 157 5.35 -11.39 -8.12
N LEU A 158 5.20 -10.58 -9.16
CA LEU A 158 3.88 -10.26 -9.70
C LEU A 158 3.25 -11.54 -10.22
N TRP A 159 2.09 -11.91 -9.67
CA TRP A 159 1.40 -13.14 -10.06
C TRP A 159 0.26 -12.87 -11.05
N ARG A 160 -0.48 -11.78 -10.85
CA ARG A 160 -1.61 -11.42 -11.70
C ARG A 160 -1.79 -9.91 -11.77
N LEU A 161 -2.02 -9.39 -12.98
CA LEU A 161 -2.41 -7.99 -13.20
C LEU A 161 -3.68 -7.95 -14.04
N ASP A 162 -4.84 -8.13 -13.40
CA ASP A 162 -6.16 -8.01 -14.04
C ASP A 162 -6.84 -6.71 -13.56
N PRO A 163 -7.19 -5.77 -14.45
CA PRO A 163 -7.92 -4.55 -14.06
C PRO A 163 -9.21 -4.79 -13.29
N ARG A 164 -9.86 -5.95 -13.46
CA ARG A 164 -11.08 -6.30 -12.74
C ARG A 164 -10.84 -6.53 -11.25
N ASP A 165 -9.66 -7.05 -10.89
CA ASP A 165 -9.27 -7.22 -9.49
C ASP A 165 -9.14 -5.86 -8.79
N GLY A 166 -8.45 -4.92 -9.44
CA GLY A 166 -8.29 -3.55 -8.94
C GLY A 166 -9.63 -2.82 -8.81
N GLN A 167 -10.52 -2.94 -9.80
CA GLN A 167 -11.86 -2.36 -9.74
C GLN A 167 -12.69 -2.96 -8.60
N THR A 168 -12.62 -4.28 -8.42
CA THR A 168 -13.34 -4.97 -7.34
C THR A 168 -12.80 -4.54 -5.98
N ALA A 169 -11.48 -4.49 -5.81
CA ALA A 169 -10.84 -4.03 -4.58
C ALA A 169 -11.22 -2.58 -4.25
N ALA A 170 -11.16 -1.67 -5.22
CA ALA A 170 -11.56 -0.28 -5.03
C ALA A 170 -13.05 -0.14 -4.67
N HIS A 171 -13.91 -0.92 -5.31
CA HIS A 171 -15.34 -0.95 -5.00
C HIS A 171 -15.60 -1.49 -3.59
N THR A 172 -15.00 -2.62 -3.22
CA THR A 172 -15.16 -3.24 -1.90
C THR A 172 -14.60 -2.35 -0.78
N ALA A 173 -13.47 -1.69 -1.01
CA ALA A 173 -12.91 -0.72 -0.07
C ALA A 173 -13.86 0.47 0.15
N ASN A 174 -14.56 0.89 -0.91
CA ASN A 174 -15.34 2.12 -0.98
C ASN A 174 -14.52 3.36 -0.57
N GLN A 175 -13.26 3.43 -1.04
CA GLN A 175 -12.30 4.48 -0.65
C GLN A 175 -12.00 5.50 -1.75
N THR A 176 -12.47 5.25 -2.97
CA THR A 176 -12.18 6.09 -4.13
C THR A 176 -13.46 6.52 -4.83
N ILE A 177 -13.46 7.75 -5.36
CA ILE A 177 -14.44 8.26 -6.32
C ILE A 177 -13.71 8.52 -7.62
N GLY A 178 -14.04 7.73 -8.65
CA GLY A 178 -13.42 7.78 -9.96
C GLY A 178 -12.74 6.47 -10.34
N PRO A 179 -12.12 6.39 -11.53
CA PRO A 179 -11.53 5.16 -12.05
C PRO A 179 -10.21 4.83 -11.36
N ILE A 180 -9.98 3.53 -11.14
CA ILE A 180 -8.67 2.98 -10.82
C ILE A 180 -8.06 2.37 -12.09
N VAL A 181 -6.76 2.60 -12.31
CA VAL A 181 -6.04 2.08 -13.47
C VAL A 181 -5.01 1.05 -13.05
N SER A 182 -4.93 -0.07 -13.77
CA SER A 182 -3.81 -1.01 -13.59
C SER A 182 -2.50 -0.34 -14.00
N ARG A 183 -1.47 -0.56 -13.19
CA ARG A 183 -0.13 -0.06 -13.43
C ARG A 183 0.84 -1.24 -13.43
N ASP A 184 1.47 -1.45 -14.58
CA ASP A 184 2.59 -2.38 -14.66
C ASP A 184 3.78 -1.83 -13.86
N THR A 185 4.50 -2.72 -13.19
CA THR A 185 5.72 -2.36 -12.48
C THR A 185 6.91 -2.51 -13.41
N GLY A 186 7.60 -1.41 -13.67
CA GLY A 186 8.87 -1.42 -14.38
C GLY A 186 10.00 -1.98 -13.53
N SER A 187 11.20 -2.01 -14.10
CA SER A 187 12.43 -2.32 -13.37
C SER A 187 13.32 -1.09 -13.33
N ARG A 188 13.94 -0.81 -12.17
CA ARG A 188 14.97 0.23 -12.05
C ARG A 188 16.10 -0.22 -11.16
N ALA A 189 17.31 0.12 -11.56
CA ALA A 189 18.49 -0.04 -10.71
C ALA A 189 18.42 0.92 -9.52
N VAL A 190 18.48 0.39 -8.30
CA VAL A 190 18.53 1.18 -7.05
C VAL A 190 19.66 0.65 -6.17
N GLN A 191 20.61 1.51 -5.85
CA GLN A 191 21.73 1.16 -4.98
C GLN A 191 21.23 0.78 -3.59
N CYS A 192 21.75 -0.31 -3.04
CA CYS A 192 21.30 -0.85 -1.76
C CYS A 192 22.49 -1.29 -0.92
N THR A 193 22.58 -0.78 0.31
CA THR A 193 23.45 -1.32 1.36
C THR A 193 22.54 -1.76 2.51
N PRO A 194 22.25 -3.08 2.62
CA PRO A 194 21.30 -3.57 3.60
C PRO A 194 21.68 -3.20 5.04
N HIS A 195 20.73 -2.67 5.79
CA HIS A 195 20.88 -2.35 7.20
C HIS A 195 19.57 -2.59 7.95
N ARG A 196 19.64 -2.69 9.28
CA ARG A 196 18.43 -2.85 10.09
C ARG A 196 17.63 -1.56 10.08
N LEU A 197 16.31 -1.67 9.93
CA LEU A 197 15.38 -0.54 9.91
C LEU A 197 15.49 0.32 11.17
N ASN A 198 15.68 -0.31 12.33
CA ASN A 198 16.03 0.36 13.58
C ASN A 198 16.70 -0.64 14.55
N THR A 199 17.11 -0.16 15.72
CA THR A 199 17.83 -0.97 16.72
C THR A 199 17.00 -2.10 17.34
N ILE A 200 15.67 -2.02 17.26
CA ILE A 200 14.71 -2.96 17.86
C ILE A 200 14.19 -3.96 16.81
N SER A 201 14.14 -3.57 15.53
CA SER A 201 13.59 -4.36 14.45
C SER A 201 14.63 -5.31 13.84
N GLN A 202 14.18 -6.53 13.55
CA GLN A 202 14.96 -7.48 12.74
C GLN A 202 14.78 -7.25 11.23
N ARG A 203 13.90 -6.32 10.82
CA ARG A 203 13.67 -5.97 9.42
C ARG A 203 14.91 -5.30 8.83
N GLN A 204 15.37 -5.81 7.69
CA GLN A 204 16.44 -5.20 6.90
C GLN A 204 15.87 -4.48 5.68
N ILE A 205 16.30 -3.24 5.52
CA ILE A 205 16.00 -2.37 4.37
C ILE A 205 17.29 -2.03 3.65
N CYS A 206 17.17 -1.53 2.43
CA CYS A 206 18.22 -0.73 1.82
C CYS A 206 18.22 0.70 2.39
#